data_AF-A0A923R868-F1
#
_entry.id   AF-A0A923R868-F1
#
_cell.length_a   1.000
_cell.length_b   1.000
_cell.length_c   1.000
_cell.angle_alpha   90.00
_cell.angle_beta   90.00
_cell.angle_gamma   90.00
#
_symmetry.space_group_name_H-M   'P 1'
#
loop_
_entity.id
_entity.type
_entity.pdbx_description
1 polymer ?
#
loop_
_entity_poly.entity_id
_entity_poly.type
_entity_poly.pdbx_seq_one_letter_code
_entity_poly.pdbx_strand_id
1 'polypeptide(L)' 'MYKLRDYQQQAVANVVQFFRKKRVPAMVVLPTGAGKSLVIAELARIAKGRVLVLAHVKELVEQNYEKYISYE' A
#
# COMPACT_ATOMS: atom_id res chain seq x y z
N MET A 1 2.61 -6.67 14.45
CA MET A 1 1.93 -7.75 13.71
C MET A 1 0.53 -7.32 13.26
N TYR A 2 0.44 -6.70 12.09
CA TYR A 2 -0.85 -6.29 11.50
C TYR A 2 -1.30 -7.31 10.46
N LYS A 3 -2.39 -8.02 10.74
CA LYS A 3 -3.09 -8.82 9.73
C LYS A 3 -4.02 -7.90 8.94
N LEU A 4 -3.84 -7.86 7.61
CA LEU A 4 -4.74 -7.12 6.72
C LEU A 4 -6.18 -7.66 6.82
N ARG A 5 -7.15 -6.76 6.83
CA ARG A 5 -8.57 -7.10 6.69
C ARG A 5 -8.86 -7.60 5.27
N ASP A 6 -9.94 -8.35 5.09
CA ASP A 6 -10.27 -8.99 3.79
C ASP A 6 -10.30 -7.99 2.63
N TYR A 7 -10.92 -6.83 2.82
CA TYR A 7 -10.97 -5.78 1.78
C TYR A 7 -9.60 -5.19 1.45
N GLN A 8 -8.67 -5.15 2.41
CA GLN A 8 -7.30 -4.66 2.20
C GLN A 8 -6.49 -5.71 1.44
N GLN A 9 -6.60 -6.98 1.81
CA GLN A 9 -6.00 -8.09 1.07
C GLN A 9 -6.50 -8.12 -0.38
N GLN A 10 -7.81 -7.94 -0.58
CA GLN A 10 -8.41 -7.87 -1.91
C GLN A 10 -7.90 -6.68 -2.71
N ALA A 11 -7.77 -5.50 -2.09
CA ALA A 11 -7.19 -4.32 -2.75
C ALA A 11 -5.75 -4.58 -3.22
N VAL A 12 -4.90 -5.16 -2.37
CA VAL A 12 -3.52 -5.55 -2.72
C VAL A 12 -3.51 -6.56 -3.87
N ALA A 13 -4.33 -7.62 -3.79
CA ALA A 13 -4.42 -8.64 -4.82
C ALA A 13 -4.85 -8.06 -6.18
N ASN A 14 -5.83 -7.16 -6.19
CA ASN A 14 -6.29 -6.49 -7.41
C ASN A 14 -5.19 -5.65 -8.06
N VAL A 15 -4.40 -4.92 -7.25
CA VAL A 15 -3.26 -4.13 -7.74
C VAL A 15 -2.20 -5.03 -8.37
N VAL A 16 -1.83 -6.13 -7.70
CA VAL A 16 -0.85 -7.09 -8.21
C VAL A 16 -1.34 -7.73 -9.52
N GLN A 17 -2.59 -8.18 -9.56
CA GLN A 17 -3.17 -8.75 -10.77
C GLN A 17 -3.23 -7.75 -11.93
N PHE A 18 -3.55 -6.49 -11.66
CA PHE A 18 -3.54 -5.43 -12.66
C PHE A 18 -2.14 -5.24 -13.26
N PHE A 19 -1.12 -5.08 -12.42
CA PHE A 19 0.25 -4.83 -12.88
C PHE A 19 0.93 -6.04 -13.54
N ARG A 20 0.44 -7.26 -13.29
CA ARG A 20 0.84 -8.46 -14.05
C ARG A 20 0.34 -8.42 -15.51
N LYS A 21 -0.76 -7.71 -15.79
CA LYS A 21 -1.36 -7.62 -17.12
C LYS A 21 -1.00 -6.33 -17.85
N LYS A 22 -0.91 -5.21 -17.14
CA LYS A 22 -0.69 -3.88 -17.72
C LYS A 22 0.28 -3.07 -16.87
N ARG A 23 1.22 -2.36 -17.50
CA ARG A 23 2.16 -1.45 -16.80
C ARG A 23 1.83 0.02 -17.09
N VAL A 24 0.61 0.40 -16.77
CA VAL A 24 0.10 1.77 -16.90
C VAL A 24 -0.30 2.31 -15.53
N PRO A 25 -0.38 3.64 -15.34
CA PRO A 25 -0.84 4.22 -14.07
C PRO A 25 -2.18 3.63 -13.63
N ALA A 26 -2.32 3.39 -12.32
CA ALA A 26 -3.52 2.81 -11.71
C ALA A 26 -4.00 3.67 -10.53
N MET A 27 -5.30 3.68 -10.31
CA MET A 27 -5.93 4.41 -9.20
C MET A 27 -6.60 3.42 -8.24
N VAL A 28 -6.23 3.49 -6.96
CA VAL A 28 -6.84 2.69 -5.88
C VAL A 28 -7.67 3.62 -5.02
N VAL A 29 -8.99 3.36 -4.97
CA VAL A 29 -9.94 4.15 -4.18
C VAL A 29 -10.23 3.42 -2.87
N LEU A 30 -9.90 4.05 -1.76
CA LEU A 30 -10.18 3.58 -0.40
C LEU A 30 -10.71 4.78 0.40
N PRO A 31 -11.84 4.66 1.11
CA PRO A 31 -12.39 5.76 1.88
C PRO A 31 -11.50 6.10 3.09
N THR A 32 -11.70 7.29 3.67
CA THR A 32 -11.06 7.70 4.92
C THR A 32 -11.33 6.65 6.02
N GLY A 33 -10.31 6.34 6.82
CA GLY A 33 -10.41 5.29 7.86
C GLY A 33 -10.27 3.85 7.36
N ALA A 34 -10.22 3.60 6.04
CA ALA A 34 -10.03 2.25 5.51
C ALA A 34 -8.63 1.66 5.77
N GLY A 35 -7.68 2.47 6.22
CA GLY A 35 -6.29 2.07 6.42
C GLY A 35 -5.49 2.04 5.11
N LYS A 36 -5.55 3.12 4.32
CA LYS A 36 -4.82 3.24 3.05
C LYS A 36 -3.31 3.00 3.21
N SER A 37 -2.71 3.51 4.29
CA SER A 37 -1.27 3.32 4.58
C SER A 37 -0.88 1.85 4.76
N LEU A 38 -1.78 1.01 5.28
CA LEU A 38 -1.55 -0.45 5.41
C LEU A 38 -1.50 -1.12 4.03
N VAL A 39 -2.38 -0.72 3.12
CA VAL A 39 -2.37 -1.22 1.72
C VAL A 39 -1.09 -0.77 0.99
N ILE A 40 -0.66 0.48 1.18
CA ILE A 40 0.59 0.99 0.61
C ILE A 40 1.79 0.21 1.16
N ALA A 41 1.85 0.01 2.48
CA ALA A 41 2.92 -0.73 3.14
C ALA A 41 3.02 -2.17 2.63
N GLU A 42 1.90 -2.88 2.51
CA GLU A 42 1.91 -4.25 1.98
C GLU A 42 2.37 -4.30 0.52
N LEU A 43 1.90 -3.37 -0.33
CA LEU A 43 2.35 -3.29 -1.72
C LEU A 43 3.85 -3.02 -1.82
N ALA A 44 4.39 -2.15 -0.95
CA ALA A 44 5.81 -1.90 -0.88
C ALA A 44 6.60 -3.13 -0.42
N ARG A 45 6.07 -3.86 0.58
CA ARG A 45 6.69 -5.07 1.15
C ARG A 45 6.82 -6.21 0.14
N ILE A 46 5.80 -6.41 -0.71
CA ILE A 46 5.78 -7.49 -1.71
C ILE A 46 6.41 -7.10 -3.05
N ALA A 47 6.72 -5.82 -3.25
CA ALA A 47 7.29 -5.35 -4.50
C ALA A 47 8.70 -5.92 -4.72
N LYS A 48 8.97 -6.33 -5.96
CA LYS A 48 10.32 -6.74 -6.37
C LYS A 48 11.07 -5.52 -6.89
N GLY A 49 11.83 -4.85 -6.03
CA GLY A 49 12.66 -3.70 -6.37
C GLY A 49 12.49 -2.52 -5.42
N ARG A 50 13.05 -1.37 -5.80
CA ARG A 50 12.92 -0.14 -5.02
C ARG A 50 11.53 0.48 -5.23
N VAL A 51 10.88 0.85 -4.14
CA VAL A 51 9.58 1.53 -4.13
C VAL A 51 9.76 2.94 -3.57
N LEU A 52 9.20 3.93 -4.27
CA LEU A 52 9.14 5.31 -3.81
C LEU A 52 7.69 5.65 -3.45
N VAL A 53 7.46 6.02 -2.19
CA VAL A 53 6.15 6.51 -1.71
C VAL A 53 6.25 8.01 -1.50
N LEU A 54 5.42 8.79 -2.20
CA LEU A 54 5.40 10.25 -2.11
C LEU A 54 4.15 10.72 -1.36
N ALA A 55 4.32 11.70 -0.48
CA ALA A 55 3.26 12.41 0.21
C ALA A 55 3.61 13.91 0.32
N HIS A 56 2.60 14.75 0.48
CA HIS A 56 2.76 16.21 0.41
C HIS A 56 3.26 16.86 1.70
N VAL A 57 3.14 16.18 2.86
CA VAL A 57 3.61 16.69 4.16
C VAL A 57 4.48 15.65 4.86
N LYS A 58 5.46 16.15 5.62
CA LYS A 58 6.42 15.34 6.37
C LYS A 58 5.75 14.32 7.30
N GLU A 59 4.74 14.75 8.04
CA GLU A 59 4.01 13.90 8.97
C GLU A 59 3.43 12.64 8.29
N LEU A 60 2.86 12.78 7.10
CA LEU A 60 2.30 11.63 6.35
C LEU A 60 3.40 10.68 5.86
N VAL A 61 4.60 11.19 5.57
CA VAL A 61 5.75 10.35 5.22
C VAL A 61 6.18 9.52 6.43
N GLU A 62 6.28 10.14 7.61
CA GLU A 62 6.64 9.49 8.87
C GLU A 62 5.60 8.43 9.25
N GLN A 63 4.30 8.76 9.19
CA GLN A 63 3.22 7.80 9.45
C GLN A 63 3.26 6.60 8.50
N ASN A 64 3.54 6.81 7.20
CA ASN A 64 3.66 5.71 6.24
C ASN A 64 4.86 4.81 6.55
N TYR A 65 5.98 5.40 6.95
CA TYR A 65 7.18 4.66 7.36
C TYR A 65 6.90 3.79 8.59
N GLU A 66 6.28 4.37 9.63
CA GLU A 66 5.88 3.63 10.84
C GLU A 66 4.96 2.44 10.52
N LYS A 67 3.97 2.64 9.63
CA LYS A 67 3.10 1.54 9.21
C LYS A 67 3.89 0.45 8.49
N TYR A 68 4.82 0.80 7.62
CA TYR A 68 5.66 -0.17 6.91
C TYR A 68 6.50 -1.03 7.85
N ILE A 69 7.18 -0.43 8.84
CA ILE A 69 8.01 -1.19 9.80
C ILE A 69 7.20 -1.99 10.83
N SER A 70 5.91 -1.67 11.00
CA SER A 70 5.02 -2.39 11.93
C SER A 70 4.49 -3.75 11.42
N TYR A 71 4.79 -4.07 10.15
CA TYR A 71 4.57 -5.40 9.57
C TYR A 71 5.71 -6.34 9.96
N GLU A 72 5.39 -7.32 10.81
CA GLU A 72 6.10 -8.60 10.94
C GLU A 72 5.18 -9.70 10.41
#